data_AF-A0A419TB20-F1
#
_entry.id   AF-A0A419TB20-F1
#
_cell.length_a   1.000
_cell.length_b   1.000
_cell.length_c   1.000
_cell.angle_alpha   90.00
_cell.angle_beta   90.00
_cell.angle_gamma   90.00
#
_symmetry.space_group_name_H-M   'P 1'
#
loop_
_entity.id
_entity.type
_entity.pdbx_description
1 polymer ?
#
loop_
_entity_poly.entity_id
_entity_poly.type
_entity_poly.pdbx_seq_one_letter_code
_entity_poly.pdbx_strand_id
1 'polypeptide(L)'
;MFYLYLTLIFCLLIISISLLKKEKEKGLWIKIVLIFFSFYFSLNIGFIKIPLLIIIVCFVVITKSRVNKEIKLQALVFSLLMFIIVQYIMIPLPINERFELKNK
;
A
#
# COMPACT_ATOMS: atom_id res chain seq x y z
N MET A 1 -1.76 7.93 -16.41
CA MET A 1 -0.66 8.20 -15.45
C MET A 1 -0.72 7.29 -14.22
N PHE A 2 -1.81 7.27 -13.45
CA PHE A 2 -1.96 6.39 -12.26
C PHE A 2 -1.56 4.92 -12.50
N TYR A 3 -2.12 4.28 -13.53
CA TYR A 3 -1.83 2.87 -13.84
C TYR A 3 -0.35 2.61 -14.14
N LEU A 4 0.36 3.59 -14.74
CA LEU A 4 1.78 3.47 -15.04
C LEU A 4 2.62 3.46 -13.74
N TYR A 5 2.29 4.33 -12.77
CA TYR A 5 2.93 4.31 -11.45
C TYR A 5 2.62 3.02 -10.69
N LEU A 6 1.37 2.55 -10.73
CA LEU A 6 0.97 1.29 -10.11
C LEU A 6 1.78 0.11 -10.68
N THR A 7 1.86 0.00 -12.01
CA THR A 7 2.62 -1.05 -12.68
C THR A 7 4.11 -0.94 -12.35
N LEU A 8 4.68 0.27 -12.38
CA LEU A 8 6.10 0.49 -12.06
C LEU A 8 6.44 0.07 -10.62
N ILE A 9 5.63 0.47 -9.65
CA ILE A 9 5.83 0.14 -8.23
C ILE A 9 5.62 -1.36 -8.00
N PHE A 10 4.65 -1.97 -8.69
CA PHE A 10 4.47 -3.41 -8.63
C PHE A 10 5.66 -4.17 -9.26
N CYS A 11 6.19 -3.72 -10.39
CA CYS A 11 7.40 -4.29 -10.99
C CYS A 11 8.60 -4.19 -10.04
N LEU A 12 8.79 -3.05 -9.38
CA LEU A 12 9.84 -2.87 -8.36
C LEU A 12 9.68 -3.85 -7.19
N LEU A 13 8.45 -4.09 -6.73
CA LEU A 13 8.18 -5.11 -5.71
C LEU A 13 8.59 -6.51 -6.18
N ILE A 14 8.23 -6.90 -7.41
CA ILE A 14 8.58 -8.21 -7.96
C ILE A 14 10.10 -8.37 -8.08
N ILE A 15 10.80 -7.34 -8.57
CA ILE A 15 12.27 -7.33 -8.66
C ILE A 15 12.88 -7.45 -7.25
N SER A 16 12.40 -6.68 -6.28
CA SER A 16 12.88 -6.73 -4.89
C SER A 16 12.72 -8.12 -4.28
N ILE A 17 11.55 -8.75 -4.46
CA ILE A 17 11.28 -10.12 -3.98
C ILE A 17 12.13 -11.16 -4.72
N SER A 18 12.48 -10.93 -5.99
CA SER A 18 13.31 -11.86 -6.77
C SER A 18 14.73 -12.01 -6.21
N LEU A 19 15.23 -10.99 -5.50
CA LEU A 19 16.56 -10.98 -4.87
C LEU A 19 16.61 -11.73 -3.53
N LEU A 20 15.45 -12.08 -2.96
CA LEU A 20 15.37 -12.80 -1.68
C LEU A 20 15.29 -14.31 -1.88
N LYS A 21 15.84 -15.06 -0.93
CA LYS A 21 15.65 -16.51 -0.86
C LYS A 21 14.19 -16.82 -0.50
N LYS A 22 13.56 -17.65 -1.32
CA LYS A 22 12.14 -18.02 -1.19
C LYS A 22 12.03 -19.42 -0.60
N GLU A 23 11.32 -19.55 0.50
CA GLU A 23 10.91 -20.84 1.02
C GLU A 23 9.66 -21.33 0.31
N LYS A 24 9.50 -22.66 0.18
CA LYS A 24 8.34 -23.26 -0.48
C LYS A 24 7.08 -22.99 0.34
N GLU A 25 6.24 -22.09 -0.15
CA GLU A 25 4.94 -21.76 0.43
C GLU A 25 3.86 -21.79 -0.66
N LYS A 26 2.82 -22.60 -0.45
CA LYS A 26 1.71 -22.69 -1.40
C LYS A 26 0.99 -21.33 -1.50
N GLY A 27 0.86 -20.83 -2.73
CA GLY A 27 0.13 -19.58 -3.00
C GLY A 27 0.83 -18.30 -2.53
N LEU A 28 2.16 -18.31 -2.34
CA LEU A 28 2.92 -17.13 -1.94
C LEU A 28 2.64 -15.90 -2.82
N TRP A 29 2.62 -16.09 -4.14
CA TRP A 29 2.36 -15.01 -5.10
C TRP A 29 0.97 -14.39 -4.95
N ILE A 30 -0.05 -15.22 -4.72
CA ILE A 30 -1.41 -14.73 -4.46
C ILE A 30 -1.43 -13.91 -3.17
N LYS A 31 -0.73 -14.36 -2.13
CA LYS A 31 -0.60 -13.59 -0.88
C LYS A 31 0.10 -12.25 -1.11
N ILE A 32 1.21 -12.22 -1.87
CA ILE A 32 1.91 -10.96 -2.20
C ILE A 32 0.98 -10.00 -2.94
N VAL A 33 0.25 -10.48 -3.94
CA VAL A 33 -0.71 -9.68 -4.71
C VAL A 33 -1.81 -9.12 -3.78
N LEU A 34 -2.41 -9.97 -2.94
CA LEU A 34 -3.44 -9.53 -1.99
C LEU A 34 -2.90 -8.51 -0.97
N ILE A 35 -1.68 -8.72 -0.46
CA ILE A 35 -1.02 -7.76 0.44
C ILE A 35 -0.79 -6.45 -0.29
N PHE A 36 -0.25 -6.48 -1.51
CA PHE A 36 0.00 -5.28 -2.29
C PHE A 36 -1.28 -4.49 -2.53
N PHE A 37 -2.36 -5.12 -3.00
CA PHE A 37 -3.62 -4.43 -3.27
C PHE A 37 -4.38 -3.99 -2.02
N SER A 38 -3.91 -4.31 -0.81
CA SER A 38 -4.54 -3.86 0.42
C SER A 38 -4.53 -2.33 0.59
N PHE A 39 -3.68 -1.61 -0.15
CA PHE A 39 -3.65 -0.15 -0.18
C PHE A 39 -4.96 0.50 -0.65
N TYR A 40 -5.78 -0.20 -1.43
CA TYR A 40 -7.07 0.35 -1.88
C TYR A 40 -8.08 0.50 -0.74
N PHE A 41 -7.96 -0.31 0.30
CA PHE A 41 -8.92 -0.35 1.39
C PHE A 41 -8.50 0.59 2.50
N SER A 42 -9.24 1.69 2.63
CA SER A 42 -9.03 2.69 3.66
C SER A 42 -10.32 3.04 4.37
N LEU A 43 -10.21 3.27 5.67
CA LEU A 43 -11.29 3.83 6.47
C LEU A 43 -11.19 5.36 6.38
N ASN A 44 -12.26 6.02 5.97
CA ASN A 44 -12.32 7.49 5.91
C ASN A 44 -12.88 8.02 7.22
N ILE A 45 -12.08 8.80 7.97
CA ILE A 45 -12.52 9.54 9.16
C ILE A 45 -12.33 11.03 8.88
N GLY A 46 -13.41 11.71 8.48
CA GLY A 46 -13.34 13.09 8.02
C GLY A 46 -12.39 13.24 6.83
N PHE A 47 -11.36 14.06 6.97
CA PHE A 47 -10.34 14.31 5.93
C PHE A 47 -9.19 13.28 5.93
N ILE A 48 -9.07 12.47 6.98
CA ILE A 48 -7.96 11.53 7.13
C ILE A 48 -8.41 10.15 6.66
N LYS A 49 -7.60 9.54 5.80
CA LYS A 49 -7.78 8.15 5.38
C LYS A 49 -6.81 7.27 6.15
N ILE A 50 -7.34 6.26 6.83
CA ILE A 50 -6.58 5.31 7.63
C ILE A 50 -6.47 3.99 6.86
N PRO A 51 -5.25 3.44 6.65
CA PRO A 51 -5.04 2.20 5.90
C PRO A 51 -5.35 0.97 6.76
N LEU A 52 -6.61 0.81 7.20
CA LEU A 52 -7.02 -0.21 8.16
C LEU A 52 -6.64 -1.62 7.71
N LEU A 53 -6.83 -1.95 6.44
CA LEU A 53 -6.51 -3.28 5.92
C LEU A 53 -5.00 -3.55 5.94
N ILE A 54 -4.17 -2.54 5.64
CA ILE A 54 -2.70 -2.65 5.76
C ILE A 54 -2.33 -2.95 7.22
N ILE A 55 -2.95 -2.26 8.19
CA ILE A 55 -2.68 -2.47 9.63
C ILE A 55 -3.03 -3.91 10.04
N ILE A 56 -4.20 -4.41 9.63
CA ILE A 56 -4.64 -5.78 9.91
C ILE A 56 -3.67 -6.79 9.30
N VAL A 57 -3.33 -6.62 8.02
CA VAL A 57 -2.39 -7.49 7.30
C VAL A 57 -1.01 -7.44 7.94
N CYS A 58 -0.54 -6.28 8.37
CA CYS A 58 0.70 -6.09 9.10
C CYS A 58 0.71 -6.91 10.39
N PHE A 59 -0.34 -6.80 11.21
CA PHE A 59 -0.49 -7.57 12.43
C PHE A 59 -0.45 -9.08 12.16
N VAL A 60 -1.19 -9.56 11.15
CA VAL A 60 -1.20 -10.98 10.75
C VAL A 60 0.18 -11.44 10.27
N VAL A 61 0.91 -10.64 9.49
CA VAL A 61 2.25 -10.99 9.01
C VAL A 61 3.24 -11.04 10.16
N ILE A 62 3.20 -10.08 11.09
CA ILE A 62 4.12 -10.04 12.23
C ILE A 62 3.89 -11.22 13.18
N THR A 63 2.64 -11.52 13.50
CA THR A 63 2.26 -12.50 14.53
C THR A 63 2.16 -13.94 14.03
N LYS A 64 1.67 -14.14 12.79
CA LYS A 64 1.35 -15.48 12.28
C LYS A 64 2.28 -15.97 11.16
N SER A 65 2.99 -15.10 10.46
CA SER A 65 3.86 -15.55 9.36
C SER A 65 5.23 -15.99 9.89
N ARG A 66 5.52 -17.29 9.76
CA ARG A 66 6.86 -17.86 9.95
C ARG A 66 7.62 -17.95 8.62
N VAL A 67 6.95 -18.47 7.59
CA VAL A 67 7.52 -18.70 6.25
C VAL A 67 7.46 -17.42 5.42
N ASN A 68 8.56 -17.09 4.71
CA ASN A 68 8.66 -15.93 3.82
C ASN A 68 8.22 -14.60 4.47
N LYS A 69 8.46 -14.43 5.77
CA LYS A 69 8.02 -13.25 6.53
C LYS A 69 8.58 -11.96 5.95
N GLU A 70 9.86 -11.96 5.56
CA GLU A 70 10.53 -10.81 4.96
C GLU A 70 9.89 -10.37 3.63
N ILE A 71 9.57 -11.34 2.76
CA ILE A 71 8.88 -11.09 1.49
C ILE A 71 7.49 -10.47 1.71
N LYS A 72 6.74 -10.98 2.70
CA LYS A 72 5.42 -10.44 3.06
C LYS A 72 5.53 -9.04 3.66
N LEU A 73 6.55 -8.79 4.48
CA LEU A 73 6.84 -7.46 5.02
C LEU A 73 7.24 -6.48 3.91
N GLN A 74 8.05 -6.89 2.94
CA GLN A 74 8.35 -6.06 1.76
C GLN A 74 7.07 -5.70 0.99
N ALA A 75 6.20 -6.67 0.70
CA ALA A 75 4.92 -6.40 0.04
C ALA A 75 4.05 -5.41 0.84
N LEU A 76 4.07 -5.51 2.17
CA LEU A 76 3.42 -4.57 3.08
C LEU A 76 3.98 -3.15 2.99
N VAL A 77 5.30 -3.00 2.95
CA VAL A 77 5.97 -1.70 2.79
C VAL A 77 5.58 -1.06 1.45
N PHE A 78 5.61 -1.83 0.36
CA PHE A 78 5.18 -1.36 -0.95
C PHE A 78 3.69 -0.99 -0.99
N SER A 79 2.83 -1.76 -0.32
CA SER A 79 1.42 -1.42 -0.15
C SER A 79 1.23 -0.10 0.61
N LEU A 80 2.00 0.12 1.68
CA LEU A 80 1.94 1.35 2.46
C LEU A 80 2.43 2.57 1.64
N LEU A 81 3.51 2.40 0.87
CA LEU A 81 3.99 3.43 -0.04
C LEU A 81 2.93 3.80 -1.09
N MET A 82 2.30 2.79 -1.71
CA MET A 82 1.18 3.01 -2.63
C MET A 82 0.04 3.76 -1.96
N PHE A 83 -0.33 3.37 -0.74
CA PHE A 83 -1.38 4.07 0.01
C PHE A 83 -1.08 5.56 0.16
N ILE A 84 0.15 5.91 0.54
CA ILE A 84 0.57 7.31 0.70
C ILE A 84 0.50 8.06 -0.63
N ILE A 85 1.05 7.47 -1.70
CA ILE A 85 1.05 8.09 -3.03
C ILE A 85 -0.38 8.36 -3.50
N VAL A 86 -1.25 7.35 -3.39
CA VAL A 86 -2.61 7.43 -3.92
C VAL A 86 -3.48 8.39 -3.09
N GLN A 87 -3.39 8.33 -1.76
CA GLN A 87 -4.30 9.10 -0.92
C GLN A 87 -3.81 10.51 -0.58
N TYR A 88 -2.50 10.79 -0.65
CA TYR A 88 -1.95 12.07 -0.20
C TYR A 88 -1.17 12.83 -1.27
N ILE A 89 -0.60 12.15 -2.27
CA ILE A 89 0.18 12.82 -3.33
C ILE A 89 -0.67 13.07 -4.57
N MET A 90 -1.50 12.10 -4.95
CA MET A 90 -2.30 12.17 -6.18
C MET A 90 -3.66 12.84 -6.03
N ILE A 91 -4.18 12.97 -4.81
CA ILE A 91 -5.41 13.74 -4.59
C ILE A 91 -5.05 15.22 -4.73
N PRO A 92 -5.64 15.96 -5.70
CA PRO A 92 -5.42 17.39 -5.78
C PRO A 92 -5.93 18.03 -4.48
N LEU A 93 -5.03 18.67 -3.73
CA LEU A 93 -5.42 19.50 -2.60
C LEU A 93 -6.41 20.55 -3.12
N PRO A 94 -7.59 20.74 -2.50
CA PRO A 94 -8.46 21.86 -2.83
C PRO A 94 -7.76 23.13 -2.36
N ILE A 95 -6.93 23.72 -3.23
CA ILE A 95 -6.25 25.00 -3.00
C ILE A 95 -7.26 26.17 -2.94
N ASN A 96 -8.52 25.95 -3.35
CA ASN A 96 -9.46 27.03 -3.64
C ASN A 96 -10.42 27.43 -2.50
N GLU A 97 -10.55 26.68 -1.40
CA GLU A 97 -11.53 27.08 -0.35
C GLU A 97 -11.02 28.17 0.61
N ARG A 98 -9.72 28.45 0.67
CA ARG A 98 -9.19 29.54 1.51
C ARG A 98 -9.32 30.94 0.90
N PHE A 99 -9.58 31.04 -0.40
CA PHE A 99 -9.74 32.34 -1.07
C PHE A 99 -11.18 32.85 -1.08
N GLU A 100 -12.18 31.99 -0.89
CA GLU A 100 -13.59 32.43 -0.86
C GLU A 100 -14.01 33.08 0.46
N LEU A 101 -13.38 32.73 1.59
CA LEU A 101 -13.68 33.33 2.90
C LEU A 101 -13.05 34.71 3.12
N LYS A 102 -12.16 35.16 2.23
CA LYS A 102 -11.55 36.50 2.31
C LYS A 102 -12.29 37.55 1.46
N ASN A 103 -13.28 37.14 0.67
CA ASN A 103 -14.05 37.98 -0.25
C ASN A 103 -15.56 38.02 0.08
N LYS A 104 -15.97 37.56 1.27
CA LYS A 104 -17.29 37.81 1.87
C LYS A 104 -17.11 38.61 3.15
#